data_AF-A0A5N9ARK0-F1
#
_entry.id   AF-A0A5N9ARK0-F1
#
_cell.length_a   1.000
_cell.length_b   1.000
_cell.length_c   1.000
_cell.angle_alpha   90.00
_cell.angle_beta   90.00
_cell.angle_gamma   90.00
#
_symmetry.space_group_name_H-M   'P 1'
#
loop_
_entity.id
_entity.type
_entity.pdbx_description
1 polymer ?
#
loop_
_entity_poly.entity_id
_entity_poly.type
_entity_poly.pdbx_seq_one_letter_code
_entity_poly.pdbx_strand_id
1 'polypeptide(L)'
;MDNDIGLIAHLMRRAGFGANREQIGMHANAGYQNTVEALLNPGEEDRMDDLLIRRFHPELSGMMGPNAPGQNWLYRMATTSAPLR
;
A
#
# COMPACT_ATOMS: atom_id res chain seq x y z
N MET A 1 4.59 24.06 5.52
CA MET A 1 5.75 23.14 5.51
C MET A 1 5.63 22.08 6.61
N ASP A 2 5.79 22.39 7.91
CA ASP A 2 5.70 21.35 8.96
C ASP A 2 4.27 20.76 9.13
N ASN A 3 3.24 21.58 8.95
CA ASN A 3 1.83 21.14 9.01
C ASN A 3 1.49 20.15 7.87
N ASP A 4 2.11 20.31 6.70
CA ASP A 4 1.84 19.47 5.52
C ASP A 4 2.42 18.07 5.71
N ILE A 5 3.60 17.95 6.33
CA ILE A 5 4.24 16.67 6.66
C ILE A 5 3.35 15.87 7.62
N GLY A 6 2.82 16.52 8.67
CA GLY A 6 1.92 15.88 9.63
C GLY A 6 0.63 15.37 9.00
N LEU A 7 0.02 16.20 8.15
CA LEU A 7 -1.22 15.86 7.44
C LEU A 7 -1.03 14.72 6.45
N ILE A 8 0.03 14.75 5.65
CA ILE A 8 0.37 13.69 4.69
C ILE A 8 0.71 12.39 5.42
N ALA A 9 1.48 12.44 6.51
CA ALA A 9 1.78 11.26 7.30
C ALA A 9 0.50 10.63 7.86
N HIS A 10 -0.46 11.44 8.31
CA HIS A 10 -1.77 10.96 8.73
C HIS A 10 -2.54 10.32 7.56
N LEU A 11 -2.60 10.97 6.41
CA LEU A 11 -3.25 10.45 5.20
C LEU A 11 -2.68 9.07 4.81
N MET A 12 -1.35 8.93 4.72
CA MET A 12 -0.72 7.67 4.30
C MET A 12 -1.01 6.51 5.27
N ARG A 13 -1.12 6.78 6.59
CA ARG A 13 -1.54 5.77 7.58
C ARG A 13 -3.01 5.36 7.48
N ARG A 14 -3.84 6.15 6.80
CA ARG A 14 -5.26 5.85 6.55
C ARG A 14 -5.48 5.22 5.19
N ALA A 15 -4.64 5.55 4.21
CA ALA A 15 -4.69 5.00 2.87
C ALA A 15 -4.10 3.59 2.78
N GLY A 16 -3.16 3.23 3.66
CA GLY A 16 -2.53 1.91 3.70
C GLY A 16 -1.70 1.71 4.98
N PHE A 17 -0.58 0.99 4.88
CA PHE A 17 0.33 0.76 6.01
C PHE A 17 1.25 1.96 6.35
N GLY A 18 0.94 3.15 5.83
CA GLY A 18 1.77 4.33 5.99
C GLY A 18 2.81 4.49 4.89
N ALA A 19 3.79 5.34 5.17
CA ALA A 19 4.89 5.65 4.28
C ALA A 19 6.11 6.03 5.13
N ASN A 20 7.31 5.84 4.59
CA ASN A 20 8.54 6.24 5.26
C ASN A 20 8.75 7.76 5.18
N ARG A 21 9.76 8.29 5.90
CA ARG A 21 9.99 9.73 6.00
C ARG A 21 10.29 10.40 4.65
N GLU A 22 11.01 9.71 3.76
CA GLU A 22 11.35 10.22 2.43
C GLU A 22 10.10 10.33 1.57
N GLN A 23 9.28 9.28 1.52
CA GLN A 23 8.00 9.25 0.80
C GLN A 23 7.05 10.32 1.32
N ILE A 24 6.91 10.48 2.64
CA ILE A 24 6.11 11.55 3.24
C ILE A 24 6.61 12.92 2.79
N GLY A 25 7.93 13.13 2.73
CA GLY A 25 8.53 14.36 2.23
C GLY A 25 8.22 14.62 0.75
N MET A 26 8.29 13.59 -0.09
CA MET A 26 7.92 13.68 -1.51
C MET A 26 6.46 14.08 -1.70
N HIS A 27 5.54 13.42 -0.98
CA HIS A 27 4.10 13.74 -1.02
C HIS A 27 3.79 15.12 -0.44
N ALA A 28 4.47 15.53 0.64
CA ALA A 28 4.33 16.87 1.20
C ALA A 28 4.80 17.95 0.23
N ASN A 29 5.89 17.70 -0.52
CA ASN A 29 6.35 18.60 -1.58
C ASN A 29 5.39 18.65 -2.76
N ALA A 30 4.73 17.54 -3.10
CA ALA A 30 3.68 17.50 -4.13
C ALA A 30 2.40 18.22 -3.71
N GLY A 31 2.14 18.32 -2.40
CA GLY A 31 0.95 18.93 -1.81
C GLY A 31 -0.19 17.92 -1.59
N TYR A 32 -1.11 18.28 -0.68
CA TYR A 32 -2.17 17.39 -0.22
C TYR A 32 -3.12 16.94 -1.35
N GLN A 33 -3.65 17.88 -2.15
CA GLN A 33 -4.61 17.55 -3.20
C GLN A 33 -4.01 16.63 -4.28
N ASN A 34 -2.77 16.92 -4.72
CA ASN A 34 -2.07 16.08 -5.68
C ASN A 34 -1.78 14.68 -5.12
N THR A 35 -1.48 14.58 -3.82
CA THR A 35 -1.30 13.28 -3.16
C THR A 35 -2.60 12.49 -3.10
N VAL A 36 -3.72 13.13 -2.76
CA VAL A 36 -5.04 12.49 -2.76
C VAL A 36 -5.43 12.01 -4.16
N GLU A 37 -5.22 12.85 -5.18
CA GLU A 37 -5.50 12.49 -6.56
C GLU A 37 -4.69 11.27 -7.01
N ALA A 38 -3.39 11.23 -6.70
CA ALA A 38 -2.53 10.10 -7.01
C ALA A 38 -2.95 8.80 -6.29
N LEU A 39 -3.47 8.90 -5.06
CA LEU A 39 -3.98 7.75 -4.30
C LEU A 39 -5.30 7.22 -4.86
N LEU A 40 -6.18 8.10 -5.34
CA LEU A 40 -7.48 7.73 -5.92
C LEU A 40 -7.37 7.22 -7.36
N ASN A 41 -6.39 7.73 -8.10
CA ASN A 41 -6.14 7.37 -9.50
C ASN A 41 -4.72 6.80 -9.66
N PRO A 42 -4.42 5.65 -9.02
CA PRO A 42 -3.13 5.01 -9.19
C PRO A 42 -2.99 4.52 -10.64
N GLY A 43 -1.76 4.52 -11.15
CA GLY A 43 -1.43 3.94 -12.45
C GLY A 43 -1.51 2.41 -12.45
N GLU A 44 -0.57 1.77 -13.13
CA GLU A 44 -0.40 0.32 -13.04
C GLU A 44 -0.02 -0.06 -11.60
N GLU A 45 -0.73 -1.04 -11.03
CA GLU A 45 -0.42 -1.54 -9.70
C GLU A 45 0.91 -2.31 -9.77
N ASP A 46 1.88 -1.88 -8.97
CA ASP A 46 3.08 -2.66 -8.70
C ASP A 46 2.91 -3.30 -7.33
N ARG A 47 3.01 -4.63 -7.29
CA ARG A 47 2.94 -5.43 -6.07
C ARG A 47 3.65 -6.75 -6.28
N MET A 48 3.94 -7.46 -5.19
CA MET A 48 4.48 -8.80 -5.29
C MET A 48 3.52 -9.72 -6.05
N ASP A 49 4.08 -10.48 -6.99
CA ASP A 49 3.35 -11.44 -7.82
C ASP A 49 2.75 -12.58 -6.95
N ASP A 50 1.49 -12.91 -7.23
CA ASP A 50 0.80 -14.04 -6.61
C ASP A 50 1.54 -15.37 -6.86
N LEU A 51 2.24 -15.51 -7.98
CA LEU A 51 3.06 -16.69 -8.26
C LEU A 51 4.23 -16.84 -7.27
N LEU A 52 4.85 -15.74 -6.84
CA LEU A 52 5.88 -15.77 -5.82
C LEU A 52 5.31 -16.19 -4.46
N ILE A 53 4.15 -15.65 -4.09
CA ILE A 53 3.46 -16.02 -2.86
C ILE A 53 3.16 -17.52 -2.87
N ARG A 54 2.55 -18.03 -3.94
CA ARG A 54 2.16 -19.44 -4.07
C ARG A 54 3.36 -20.39 -4.14
N ARG A 55 4.51 -19.93 -4.63
CA ARG A 55 5.73 -20.73 -4.66
C ARG A 55 6.30 -20.98 -3.27
N PHE A 56 6.31 -19.97 -2.41
CA PHE A 56 6.89 -20.07 -1.07
C PHE A 56 5.86 -20.44 0.02
N HIS A 57 4.58 -20.14 -0.23
CA HIS A 57 3.44 -20.40 0.65
C HIS A 57 2.31 -21.09 -0.15
N PRO A 58 2.52 -22.35 -0.58
CA PRO A 58 1.59 -23.06 -1.45
C PRO A 58 0.18 -23.22 -0.86
N GLU A 59 0.06 -23.27 0.46
CA GLU A 59 -1.21 -23.31 1.21
C GLU A 59 -2.10 -22.08 0.94
N LEU A 60 -1.51 -20.96 0.55
CA LEU A 60 -2.24 -19.73 0.20
C LEU A 60 -2.86 -19.79 -1.20
N SER A 61 -2.50 -20.76 -2.03
CA SER A 61 -3.07 -20.92 -3.37
C SER A 61 -4.54 -21.34 -3.33
N GLY A 62 -4.87 -22.26 -2.42
CA GLY A 62 -6.23 -22.78 -2.27
C GLY A 62 -7.12 -21.92 -1.36
N MET A 63 -6.53 -21.01 -0.60
CA MET A 63 -7.22 -20.14 0.37
C MET A 63 -8.14 -20.88 1.37
N MET A 64 -7.97 -22.19 1.55
CA MET A 64 -8.89 -23.02 2.34
C MET A 64 -8.56 -23.03 3.84
N GLY A 65 -7.35 -22.60 4.22
CA GLY A 65 -6.98 -22.45 5.63
C GLY A 65 -7.66 -21.23 6.26
N PRO A 66 -8.01 -21.27 7.56
CA PRO A 66 -8.75 -20.19 8.23
C PRO A 66 -8.02 -18.83 8.18
N ASN A 67 -6.68 -18.84 8.11
CA ASN A 67 -5.86 -17.63 8.03
C ASN A 67 -5.35 -17.31 6.61
N ALA A 68 -5.54 -18.22 5.66
CA ALA A 68 -4.93 -18.11 4.33
C ALA A 68 -5.39 -16.86 3.55
N PRO A 69 -6.69 -16.49 3.57
CA PRO A 69 -7.16 -15.23 2.98
C PRO A 69 -6.46 -14.00 3.55
N GLY A 70 -6.34 -13.93 4.88
CA GLY A 70 -5.71 -12.79 5.55
C GLY A 70 -4.22 -12.69 5.26
N GLN A 71 -3.51 -13.82 5.24
CA GLN A 71 -2.07 -13.87 4.93
C GLN A 71 -1.78 -13.46 3.48
N ASN A 72 -2.57 -13.95 2.52
CA ASN A 72 -2.43 -13.54 1.13
C ASN A 72 -2.72 -12.04 0.95
N TRP A 73 -3.79 -11.54 1.58
CA TRP A 73 -4.11 -10.11 1.57
C TRP A 73 -2.99 -9.25 2.18
N LEU A 74 -2.34 -9.69 3.25
CA LEU A 74 -1.21 -8.99 3.86
C LEU A 74 -0.05 -8.83 2.86
N TYR A 75 0.30 -9.88 2.12
CA TYR A 75 1.34 -9.78 1.08
C TYR A 75 0.98 -8.78 -0.01
N ARG A 76 -0.29 -8.76 -0.44
CA ARG A 76 -0.79 -7.77 -1.40
C ARG A 76 -0.67 -6.35 -0.85
N MET A 77 -1.22 -6.08 0.34
CA MET A 77 -1.26 -4.73 0.91
C MET A 77 0.11 -4.21 1.35
N ALA A 78 1.02 -5.09 1.76
CA ALA A 78 2.36 -4.70 2.19
C ALA A 78 3.26 -4.29 1.01
N THR A 79 2.93 -4.72 -0.21
CA THR A 79 3.79 -4.52 -1.39
C THR A 79 3.15 -3.69 -2.48
N THR A 80 1.84 -3.41 -2.40
CA THR A 80 1.12 -2.64 -3.42
C THR A 80 1.50 -1.15 -3.44
N SER A 81 1.66 -0.61 -4.64
CA SER A 81 1.72 0.82 -4.91
C SER A 81 0.33 1.49 -4.94
N ALA A 82 -0.76 0.71 -4.96
CA ALA A 82 -2.14 1.17 -5.12
C ALA A 82 -3.04 0.69 -3.96
N PRO A 83 -2.82 1.15 -2.72
CA PRO A 83 -3.44 0.57 -1.52
C PRO A 83 -4.96 0.83 -1.40
N LEU A 84 -5.54 1.70 -2.23
CA LEU A 84 -6.98 1.98 -2.28
C LEU A 84 -7.74 1.19 -3.36
N ARG A 85 -7.05 0.31 -4.10
CA ARG A 85 -7.63 -0.49 -5.21
C ARG A 85 -7.91 -1.93 -4.81
#